data_AF-A0A7J4UKN1-F1
#
_entry.id   AF-A0A7J4UKN1-F1
#
_cell.length_a   1.000
_cell.length_b   1.000
_cell.length_c   1.000
_cell.angle_alpha   90.00
_cell.angle_beta   90.00
_cell.angle_gamma   90.00
#
_symmetry.space_group_name_H-M   'P 1'
#
loop_
_entity.id
_entity.type
_entity.pdbx_description
1 polymer ?
#
loop_
_entity_poly.entity_id
_entity_poly.type
_entity_poly.pdbx_seq_one_letter_code
_entity_poly.pdbx_strand_id
1 'polypeptide(L)'
;MPQYDIDEQKDKTERSRELWRRWRDARIDWDTEARDSIDFVLGNHYTKSESDALQAVGQADFVIDRVYAAVDKLKSLLTSRSPRFLAVGREDSDSRLSAVWRTIMEYVWDISDGSTQFKQAVHDYAVAGLGYFYVYIDPEADYGRGEVKFTYLDPFRVYVDPASRDRYYDDASGLLLSTILTKSQLLDLYPSLIEFIDEIEPMDDEEDYPSSSKKNSSTSFTPDVVKDKDYMGDGKYRIIEHFEKIKVPFYRIFDTRTGAEKIVTIEQFEKIAQENAEAFEKGLVQALEVQQTRIKITCSVGSYVLYERVLNTNAYPIIPVP
;
A
#
# COMPACT_ATOMS: atom_id res chain seq x y z
N MET A 1 -16.67 14.65 -17.46
CA MET A 1 -16.64 14.12 -16.08
C MET A 1 -17.94 14.50 -15.41
N PRO A 2 -18.59 13.64 -14.61
CA PRO A 2 -19.72 14.06 -13.81
C PRO A 2 -19.20 15.10 -12.82
N GLN A 3 -19.83 16.26 -12.84
CA GLN A 3 -19.52 17.41 -12.01
C GLN A 3 -19.89 17.05 -10.57
N TYR A 4 -19.00 16.32 -9.90
CA TYR A 4 -19.10 16.00 -8.49
C TYR A 4 -19.07 17.31 -7.71
N ASP A 5 -19.88 17.40 -6.67
CA ASP A 5 -20.03 18.60 -5.85
C ASP A 5 -18.66 18.97 -5.25
N ILE A 6 -18.14 20.15 -5.58
CA ILE A 6 -16.78 20.58 -5.20
C ILE A 6 -16.62 20.59 -3.68
N ASP A 7 -17.71 20.89 -2.95
CA ASP A 7 -17.73 20.91 -1.50
C ASP A 7 -17.62 19.49 -0.89
N GLU A 8 -18.19 18.47 -1.54
CA GLU A 8 -18.06 17.07 -1.10
C GLU A 8 -16.64 16.54 -1.32
N GLN A 9 -15.98 16.96 -2.40
CA GLN A 9 -14.58 16.60 -2.65
C GLN A 9 -13.64 17.24 -1.61
N LYS A 10 -13.89 18.50 -1.24
CA LYS A 10 -13.12 19.19 -0.21
C LYS A 10 -13.27 18.51 1.16
N ASP A 11 -14.49 18.17 1.58
CA ASP A 11 -14.72 17.47 2.85
C ASP A 11 -13.97 16.11 2.91
N LYS A 12 -14.00 15.34 1.82
CA LYS A 12 -13.29 14.05 1.74
C LYS A 12 -11.77 14.19 1.80
N THR A 13 -11.22 15.20 1.11
CA THR A 13 -9.77 15.44 1.07
C THR A 13 -9.27 16.00 2.39
N GLU A 14 -9.99 16.93 3.00
CA GLU A 14 -9.73 17.45 4.34
C GLU A 14 -9.74 16.32 5.37
N ARG A 15 -10.77 15.48 5.38
CA ARG A 15 -10.84 14.31 6.27
C ARG A 15 -9.64 13.38 6.10
N SER A 16 -9.26 13.07 4.87
CA SER A 16 -8.11 12.17 4.60
C SER A 16 -6.80 12.78 5.08
N ARG A 17 -6.63 14.11 4.93
CA ARG A 17 -5.48 14.86 5.42
C ARG A 17 -5.43 14.95 6.94
N GLU A 18 -6.58 15.15 7.60
CA GLU A 18 -6.68 15.13 9.05
C GLU A 18 -6.36 13.76 9.64
N LEU A 19 -6.89 12.69 9.04
CA LEU A 19 -6.57 11.32 9.43
C LEU A 19 -5.07 11.04 9.27
N TRP A 20 -4.49 11.45 8.14
CA TRP A 20 -3.05 11.33 7.92
C TRP A 20 -2.24 12.01 9.01
N ARG A 21 -2.53 13.29 9.34
CA ARG A 21 -1.83 14.02 10.42
C ARG A 21 -1.94 13.28 11.75
N ARG A 22 -3.16 12.86 12.12
CA ARG A 22 -3.38 12.13 13.37
C ARG A 22 -2.63 10.80 13.45
N TRP A 23 -2.61 10.04 12.37
CA TRP A 23 -1.95 8.72 12.34
C TRP A 23 -0.43 8.85 12.26
N ARG A 24 0.06 9.88 11.56
CA ARG A 24 1.48 10.26 11.57
C ARG A 24 1.91 10.63 12.99
N ASP A 25 1.20 11.53 13.66
CA ASP A 25 1.54 11.99 15.01
C ASP A 25 1.55 10.85 16.02
N ALA A 26 0.63 9.89 15.90
CA ALA A 26 0.58 8.70 16.75
C ALA A 26 1.75 7.72 16.51
N ARG A 27 2.43 7.82 15.37
CA ARG A 27 3.49 6.90 14.93
C ARG A 27 4.91 7.43 15.13
N ILE A 28 5.08 8.72 15.44
CA ILE A 28 6.38 9.40 15.55
C ILE A 28 7.41 8.61 16.37
N ASP A 29 6.99 7.98 17.47
CA ASP A 29 7.88 7.17 18.31
C ASP A 29 8.48 5.99 17.53
N TRP A 30 7.64 5.25 16.80
CA TRP A 30 8.10 4.16 15.93
C TRP A 30 8.98 4.69 14.79
N ASP A 31 8.63 5.83 14.17
CA ASP A 31 9.43 6.40 13.07
C ASP A 31 10.87 6.71 13.54
N THR A 32 10.99 7.25 14.76
CA THR A 32 12.28 7.56 15.39
C THR A 32 13.09 6.29 15.67
N GLU A 33 12.47 5.28 16.30
CA GLU A 33 13.13 4.01 16.63
C GLU A 33 13.53 3.21 15.37
N ALA A 34 12.66 3.18 14.36
CA ALA A 34 12.93 2.53 13.09
C ALA A 34 14.10 3.20 12.38
N ARG A 35 14.16 4.54 12.39
CA ARG A 35 15.28 5.27 11.78
C ARG A 35 16.60 5.00 12.47
N ASP A 36 16.61 5.04 13.80
CA ASP A 36 17.78 4.73 14.61
C ASP A 36 18.24 3.28 14.38
N SER A 37 17.31 2.34 14.20
CA SER A 37 17.62 0.93 13.90
C SER A 37 18.27 0.78 12.51
N ILE A 38 17.77 1.49 11.50
CA ILE A 38 18.38 1.52 10.16
C ILE A 38 19.80 2.09 10.24
N ASP A 39 19.99 3.20 10.94
CA ASP A 39 21.32 3.80 11.10
C ASP A 39 22.28 2.87 11.85
N PHE A 40 21.78 2.16 12.87
CA PHE A 40 22.56 1.19 13.61
C PHE A 40 23.05 0.04 12.71
N VAL A 41 22.18 -0.50 11.85
CA VAL A 41 22.53 -1.54 10.87
C VAL A 41 23.48 -1.03 9.80
N LEU A 42 23.43 0.26 9.45
CA LEU A 42 24.38 0.89 8.52
C LEU A 42 25.72 1.28 9.17
N GLY A 43 25.91 0.98 10.46
CA GLY A 43 27.14 1.27 11.21
C GLY A 43 27.24 2.70 11.73
N ASN A 44 26.17 3.49 11.67
CA ASN A 44 26.10 4.86 12.19
C ASN A 44 25.61 4.83 13.64
N HIS A 45 26.50 4.50 14.58
CA HIS A 45 26.10 4.25 15.99
C HIS A 45 26.09 5.50 16.87
N TYR A 46 26.99 6.43 16.60
CA TYR A 46 27.21 7.59 17.47
C TYR A 46 26.56 8.84 16.88
N THR A 47 26.03 9.68 17.76
CA THR A 47 25.75 11.09 17.44
C THR A 47 27.06 11.88 17.34
N LYS A 48 26.99 13.08 16.75
CA LYS A 48 28.17 13.96 16.64
C LYS A 48 28.72 14.34 18.03
N SER A 49 27.85 14.66 18.99
CA SER A 49 28.25 15.02 20.35
C SER A 49 28.91 13.86 21.11
N GLU A 50 28.43 12.63 20.93
CA GLU A 50 29.06 11.45 21.54
C GLU A 50 30.44 11.17 20.94
N SER A 51 30.56 11.28 19.62
CA SER A 51 31.83 11.16 18.91
C SER A 51 32.84 12.21 19.40
N ASP A 52 32.43 13.48 19.53
CA ASP A 52 33.29 14.56 20.04
C ASP A 52 33.71 14.32 21.50
N ALA A 53 32.80 13.81 22.34
CA ALA A 53 33.09 13.46 23.73
C ALA A 53 34.09 12.29 23.86
N LEU A 54 33.97 11.26 23.03
CA LEU A 54 34.92 10.14 22.97
C LEU A 54 36.31 10.62 22.55
N GLN A 55 36.36 11.46 21.51
CA GLN A 55 37.62 12.05 21.03
C GLN A 55 38.27 12.95 22.09
N ALA A 56 37.49 13.70 22.87
CA ALA A 56 38.01 14.53 23.95
C ALA A 56 38.70 13.72 25.07
N VAL A 57 38.30 12.46 25.27
CA VAL A 57 38.90 11.54 26.25
C VAL A 57 40.03 10.70 25.61
N GLY A 58 40.33 10.92 24.32
CA GLY A 58 41.35 10.17 23.58
C GLY A 58 40.91 8.77 23.17
N GLN A 59 39.60 8.48 23.21
CA GLN A 59 39.02 7.23 22.72
C GLN A 59 38.64 7.38 21.25
N ALA A 60 39.00 6.39 20.43
CA ALA A 60 38.62 6.37 19.03
C ALA A 60 37.14 5.95 18.88
N ASP A 61 36.40 6.68 18.03
CA ASP A 61 34.99 6.49 17.73
C ASP A 61 34.75 5.48 16.58
N PHE A 62 35.59 4.43 16.49
CA PHE A 62 35.42 3.41 15.46
C PHE A 62 34.32 2.42 15.82
N VAL A 63 33.48 2.08 14.85
CA VAL A 63 32.40 1.11 15.00
C VAL A 63 32.85 -0.24 14.45
N ILE A 64 32.73 -1.30 15.25
CA ILE A 64 32.85 -2.69 14.78
C ILE A 64 31.43 -3.26 14.67
N ASP A 65 30.85 -3.15 13.48
CA ASP A 65 29.51 -3.68 13.26
C ASP A 65 29.53 -5.17 12.86
N ARG A 66 28.69 -5.96 13.52
CA ARG A 66 28.38 -7.36 13.19
C ARG A 66 26.92 -7.57 12.81
N VAL A 67 26.08 -6.57 13.04
CA VAL A 67 24.63 -6.66 12.85
C VAL A 67 24.30 -6.59 11.37
N TYR A 68 24.95 -5.72 10.59
CA TYR A 68 24.82 -5.71 9.13
C TYR A 68 25.01 -7.12 8.53
N ALA A 69 26.12 -7.78 8.87
CA ALA A 69 26.43 -9.11 8.38
C ALA A 69 25.42 -10.17 8.85
N ALA A 70 24.87 -10.03 10.06
CA ALA A 70 23.84 -10.93 10.59
C ALA A 70 22.51 -10.76 9.84
N VAL A 71 22.08 -9.51 9.58
CA VAL A 71 20.86 -9.19 8.81
C VAL A 71 20.99 -9.68 7.37
N ASP A 72 22.14 -9.45 6.73
CA ASP A 72 22.38 -9.93 5.37
C ASP A 72 22.40 -11.46 5.29
N LYS A 73 22.93 -12.13 6.31
CA LYS A 73 22.87 -13.59 6.40
C LYS A 73 21.42 -14.08 6.56
N LEU A 74 20.62 -13.44 7.40
CA LEU A 74 19.19 -13.77 7.54
C LEU A 74 18.45 -13.60 6.22
N LYS A 75 18.63 -12.46 5.56
CA LYS A 75 18.08 -12.16 4.22
C LYS A 75 18.51 -13.23 3.22
N SER A 76 19.79 -13.60 3.18
CA SER A 76 20.31 -14.64 2.28
C SER A 76 19.69 -16.01 2.55
N LEU A 77 19.51 -16.39 3.82
CA LEU A 77 18.90 -17.68 4.18
C LEU A 77 17.42 -17.74 3.76
N LEU A 78 16.64 -16.69 4.06
CA LEU A 78 15.22 -16.63 3.74
C LEU A 78 14.95 -16.51 2.23
N THR A 79 15.83 -15.82 1.50
CA THR A 79 15.66 -15.54 0.07
C THR A 79 16.47 -16.49 -0.83
N SER A 80 17.09 -17.51 -0.22
CA SER A 80 17.90 -18.52 -0.94
C SER A 80 17.10 -19.33 -1.96
N ARG A 81 15.77 -19.44 -1.75
CA ARG A 81 14.85 -20.11 -2.64
C ARG A 81 13.64 -19.22 -2.85
N SER A 82 13.19 -19.12 -4.10
CA SER A 82 11.91 -18.49 -4.39
C SER A 82 10.79 -19.27 -3.69
N PRO A 83 9.82 -18.59 -3.06
CA PRO A 83 8.70 -19.23 -2.41
C PRO A 83 7.86 -19.96 -3.46
N ARG A 84 7.22 -21.06 -3.04
CA ARG A 84 6.25 -21.78 -3.85
C ARG A 84 4.89 -21.73 -3.19
N PHE A 85 3.88 -21.41 -3.98
CA PHE A 85 2.51 -21.35 -3.52
C PHE A 85 1.91 -22.75 -3.51
N LEU A 86 1.21 -23.09 -2.43
CA LEU A 86 0.47 -24.34 -2.32
C LEU A 86 -1.00 -24.01 -2.08
N ALA A 87 -1.83 -24.24 -3.09
CA ALA A 87 -3.28 -24.26 -2.93
C ALA A 87 -3.73 -25.70 -2.74
N VAL A 88 -4.45 -25.97 -1.65
CA VAL A 88 -4.99 -27.29 -1.32
C VAL A 88 -6.51 -27.19 -1.34
N GLY A 89 -7.16 -28.11 -2.05
CA GLY A 89 -8.61 -28.17 -2.12
C GLY A 89 -9.18 -28.52 -0.76
N ARG A 90 -10.32 -27.91 -0.40
CA ARG A 90 -11.06 -28.31 0.79
C ARG A 90 -11.69 -29.68 0.62
N GLU A 91 -12.10 -29.97 -0.60
CA GLU A 91 -12.68 -31.24 -1.02
C GLU A 91 -11.94 -31.81 -2.25
N ASP A 92 -12.14 -33.10 -2.54
CA ASP A 92 -11.47 -33.79 -3.66
C ASP A 92 -11.94 -33.26 -5.04
N SER A 93 -13.17 -32.74 -5.09
CA SER A 93 -13.75 -32.01 -6.23
C SER A 93 -12.98 -30.72 -6.57
N ASP A 94 -12.33 -30.09 -5.60
CA ASP A 94 -11.61 -28.81 -5.75
C ASP A 94 -10.16 -28.97 -6.20
N SER A 95 -9.70 -30.20 -6.42
CA SER A 95 -8.31 -30.49 -6.81
C SER A 95 -7.91 -29.77 -8.11
N ARG A 96 -8.82 -29.72 -9.10
CA ARG A 96 -8.58 -29.00 -10.37
C ARG A 96 -8.51 -27.49 -10.17
N LEU A 97 -9.41 -26.93 -9.35
CA LEU A 97 -9.45 -25.50 -9.07
C LEU A 97 -8.19 -25.06 -8.29
N SER A 98 -7.74 -25.88 -7.36
CA SER A 98 -6.51 -25.66 -6.59
C SER A 98 -5.27 -25.62 -7.50
N ALA A 99 -5.20 -26.51 -8.49
CA ALA A 99 -4.12 -26.49 -9.48
C ALA A 99 -4.11 -25.18 -10.29
N VAL A 100 -5.28 -24.67 -10.69
CA VAL A 100 -5.41 -23.39 -11.40
C VAL A 100 -4.94 -22.23 -10.53
N TRP A 101 -5.40 -22.16 -9.27
CA TRP A 101 -4.97 -21.11 -8.34
C TRP A 101 -3.46 -21.09 -8.11
N ARG A 102 -2.84 -22.26 -7.97
CA ARG A 102 -1.38 -22.35 -7.85
C ARG A 102 -0.68 -21.74 -9.06
N THR A 103 -1.09 -22.11 -10.28
CA THR A 103 -0.49 -21.56 -11.51
C THR A 103 -0.69 -20.06 -11.65
N ILE A 104 -1.87 -19.54 -11.25
CA ILE A 104 -2.11 -18.09 -11.25
C ILE A 104 -1.19 -17.38 -10.25
N MET A 105 -1.02 -17.90 -9.03
CA MET A 105 -0.13 -17.29 -8.03
C MET A 105 1.34 -17.32 -8.45
N GLU A 106 1.79 -18.43 -9.07
CA GLU A 106 3.13 -18.53 -9.65
C GLU A 106 3.33 -17.49 -10.77
N TYR A 107 2.32 -17.33 -11.64
CA TYR A 107 2.36 -16.30 -12.68
C TYR A 107 2.43 -14.87 -12.10
N VAL A 108 1.58 -14.55 -11.11
CA VAL A 108 1.58 -13.23 -10.44
C VAL A 108 2.92 -12.94 -9.77
N TRP A 109 3.56 -13.95 -9.20
CA TRP A 109 4.89 -13.84 -8.60
C TRP A 109 5.96 -13.47 -9.63
N ASP A 110 5.95 -14.14 -10.78
CA ASP A 110 6.94 -13.92 -11.83
C ASP A 110 6.78 -12.55 -12.51
N ILE A 111 5.55 -12.13 -12.83
CA ILE A 111 5.31 -10.81 -13.47
C ILE A 111 5.61 -9.62 -12.55
N SER A 112 5.58 -9.83 -11.23
CA SER A 112 5.79 -8.79 -10.22
C SER A 112 7.25 -8.67 -9.77
N ASP A 113 8.17 -9.44 -10.37
CA ASP A 113 9.54 -9.63 -9.85
C ASP A 113 9.55 -9.95 -8.34
N GLY A 114 8.68 -10.90 -7.94
CA GLY A 114 8.37 -11.16 -6.54
C GLY A 114 9.59 -11.51 -5.68
N SER A 115 10.62 -12.12 -6.28
CA SER A 115 11.85 -12.46 -5.57
C SER A 115 12.63 -11.22 -5.11
N THR A 116 12.62 -10.14 -5.90
CA THR A 116 13.26 -8.86 -5.53
C THR A 116 12.42 -8.12 -4.52
N GLN A 117 11.11 -8.00 -4.75
CA GLN A 117 10.19 -7.35 -3.83
C GLN A 117 10.22 -8.01 -2.44
N PHE A 118 10.27 -9.34 -2.40
CA PHE A 118 10.36 -10.11 -1.17
C PHE A 118 11.66 -9.92 -0.41
N LYS A 119 12.79 -9.80 -1.13
CA LYS A 119 14.08 -9.48 -0.49
C LYS A 119 14.05 -8.14 0.23
N GLN A 120 13.41 -7.13 -0.36
CA GLN A 120 13.27 -5.81 0.25
C GLN A 120 12.33 -5.86 1.46
N ALA A 121 11.16 -6.48 1.32
CA ALA A 121 10.20 -6.59 2.42
C ALA A 121 10.78 -7.33 3.64
N VAL A 122 11.56 -8.40 3.42
CA VAL A 122 12.26 -9.13 4.49
C VAL A 122 13.39 -8.30 5.10
N HIS A 123 14.09 -7.48 4.30
CA HIS A 123 15.13 -6.60 4.81
C HIS A 123 14.55 -5.58 5.79
N ASP A 124 13.49 -4.89 5.39
CA ASP A 124 12.90 -3.81 6.18
C ASP A 124 12.17 -4.37 7.40
N TYR A 125 11.54 -5.54 7.27
CA TYR A 125 11.04 -6.28 8.43
C TYR A 125 12.15 -6.64 9.43
N ALA A 126 13.31 -7.10 8.96
CA ALA A 126 14.42 -7.48 9.85
C ALA A 126 15.11 -6.29 10.53
N VAL A 127 14.98 -5.09 9.98
CA VAL A 127 15.63 -3.87 10.48
C VAL A 127 14.65 -2.99 11.27
N ALA A 128 13.51 -2.64 10.69
CA ALA A 128 12.52 -1.73 11.24
C ALA A 128 11.32 -2.44 11.90
N GLY A 129 11.25 -3.78 11.82
CA GLY A 129 10.17 -4.58 12.40
C GLY A 129 8.87 -4.58 11.60
N LEU A 130 8.79 -3.83 10.50
CA LEU A 130 7.66 -3.78 9.58
C LEU A 130 8.16 -3.91 8.14
N GLY A 131 7.40 -4.61 7.30
CA GLY A 131 7.58 -4.66 5.86
C GLY A 131 6.21 -4.82 5.21
N TYR A 132 6.02 -4.30 4.00
CA TYR A 132 4.71 -4.31 3.35
C TYR A 132 4.77 -4.80 1.90
N PHE A 133 3.74 -5.52 1.50
CA PHE A 133 3.40 -5.75 0.10
C PHE A 133 2.13 -4.99 -0.26
N TYR A 134 2.10 -4.40 -1.44
CA TYR A 134 0.90 -3.78 -1.99
C TYR A 134 0.47 -4.50 -3.25
N VAL A 135 -0.73 -5.05 -3.22
CA VAL A 135 -1.36 -5.71 -4.37
C VAL A 135 -2.23 -4.71 -5.10
N TYR A 136 -1.96 -4.50 -6.38
CA TYR A 136 -2.68 -3.54 -7.21
C TYR A 136 -3.03 -4.14 -8.58
N ILE A 137 -3.99 -3.50 -9.23
CA ILE A 137 -4.36 -3.82 -10.60
C ILE A 137 -3.72 -2.75 -11.48
N ASP A 138 -2.80 -3.17 -12.33
CA ASP A 138 -2.16 -2.34 -13.34
C ASP A 138 -3.03 -2.37 -14.61
N PRO A 139 -3.78 -1.31 -14.96
CA PRO A 139 -4.66 -1.32 -16.12
C PRO A 139 -3.91 -1.29 -17.45
N GLU A 140 -2.67 -0.81 -17.47
CA GLU A 140 -1.88 -0.62 -18.70
C GLU A 140 -1.10 -1.88 -19.10
N ALA A 141 -0.91 -2.80 -18.15
CA ALA A 141 -0.30 -4.10 -18.41
C ALA A 141 -1.04 -4.93 -19.47
N ASP A 142 -0.32 -5.84 -20.11
CA ASP A 142 -0.80 -6.67 -21.25
C ASP A 142 -1.52 -5.85 -22.33
N TYR A 143 -0.88 -4.77 -22.79
CA TYR A 143 -1.41 -3.86 -23.81
C TYR A 143 -2.80 -3.30 -23.47
N GLY A 144 -3.02 -2.95 -22.20
CA GLY A 144 -4.29 -2.36 -21.72
C GLY A 144 -5.37 -3.37 -21.34
N ARG A 145 -5.07 -4.68 -21.28
CA ARG A 145 -5.99 -5.69 -20.71
C ARG A 145 -5.94 -5.74 -19.19
N GLY A 146 -4.84 -5.24 -18.63
CA GLY A 146 -4.58 -5.12 -17.22
C GLY A 146 -4.15 -6.44 -16.57
N GLU A 147 -3.31 -6.32 -15.55
CA GLU A 147 -2.76 -7.45 -14.79
C GLU A 147 -2.81 -7.18 -13.29
N VAL A 148 -2.88 -8.24 -12.48
CA VAL A 148 -2.76 -8.13 -11.03
C VAL A 148 -1.30 -8.29 -10.66
N LYS A 149 -0.70 -7.26 -10.06
CA LYS A 149 0.69 -7.26 -9.63
C LYS A 149 0.79 -6.93 -8.16
N PHE A 150 1.96 -7.18 -7.58
CA PHE A 150 2.29 -6.63 -6.27
C PHE A 150 3.66 -5.95 -6.27
N THR A 151 3.82 -4.99 -5.38
CA THR A 151 5.09 -4.29 -5.17
C THR A 151 5.43 -4.26 -3.69
N TYR A 152 6.70 -4.15 -3.38
CA TYR A 152 7.15 -3.75 -2.06
C TYR A 152 6.74 -2.29 -1.78
N LEU A 153 6.36 -2.00 -0.54
CA LEU A 153 6.20 -0.64 -0.04
C LEU A 153 7.11 -0.39 1.15
N ASP A 154 7.74 0.78 1.14
CA ASP A 154 8.46 1.31 2.29
C ASP A 154 7.51 1.49 3.49
N PRO A 155 7.80 0.88 4.65
CA PRO A 155 7.05 1.10 5.88
C PRO A 155 6.78 2.57 6.18
N PHE A 156 7.74 3.48 5.99
CA PHE A 156 7.57 4.90 6.35
C PHE A 156 6.43 5.58 5.57
N ARG A 157 6.04 5.03 4.42
CA ARG A 157 4.95 5.56 3.58
C ARG A 157 3.55 5.07 3.97
N VAL A 158 3.45 4.02 4.77
CA VAL A 158 2.17 3.40 5.16
C VAL A 158 1.77 3.87 6.55
N TYR A 159 0.59 4.47 6.67
CA TYR A 159 -0.01 4.87 7.94
C TYR A 159 -1.26 4.03 8.19
N VAL A 160 -1.29 3.36 9.34
CA VAL A 160 -2.41 2.49 9.75
C VAL A 160 -3.14 3.15 10.91
N ASP A 161 -4.44 2.87 11.03
CA ASP A 161 -5.22 3.23 12.22
C ASP A 161 -4.53 2.76 13.52
N PRO A 162 -4.12 3.69 14.42
CA PRO A 162 -3.44 3.35 15.67
C PRO A 162 -4.28 2.49 16.62
N ALA A 163 -5.60 2.42 16.43
CA ALA A 163 -6.49 1.58 17.23
C ALA A 163 -6.44 0.09 16.84
N SER A 164 -5.87 -0.24 15.68
CA SER A 164 -5.76 -1.61 15.18
C SER A 164 -4.84 -2.45 16.06
N ARG A 165 -5.30 -3.66 16.39
CA ARG A 165 -4.54 -4.65 17.17
C ARG A 165 -4.27 -5.92 16.39
N ASP A 166 -5.00 -6.13 15.29
CA ASP A 166 -4.76 -7.28 14.44
C ASP A 166 -3.46 -7.11 13.66
N ARG A 167 -2.71 -8.21 13.54
CA ARG A 167 -1.41 -8.21 12.85
C ARG A 167 -1.55 -7.93 11.36
N TYR A 168 -2.68 -8.29 10.75
CA TYR A 168 -2.96 -8.09 9.32
C TYR A 168 -3.87 -6.87 9.07
N TYR A 169 -4.17 -6.10 10.11
CA TYR A 169 -5.02 -4.91 10.05
C TYR A 169 -6.46 -5.20 9.62
N ASP A 170 -6.97 -6.42 9.86
CA ASP A 170 -8.36 -6.78 9.56
C ASP A 170 -9.36 -6.00 10.43
N ASP A 171 -8.92 -5.48 11.59
CA ASP A 171 -9.74 -4.65 12.49
C ASP A 171 -9.56 -3.14 12.29
N ALA A 172 -8.57 -2.71 11.50
CA ALA A 172 -8.31 -1.29 11.23
C ALA A 172 -9.52 -0.63 10.56
N SER A 173 -9.77 0.65 10.90
CA SER A 173 -10.80 1.45 10.21
C SER A 173 -10.38 1.82 8.79
N GLY A 174 -9.08 2.06 8.59
CA GLY A 174 -8.49 2.33 7.28
C GLY A 174 -6.97 2.25 7.29
N LEU A 175 -6.40 2.32 6.09
CA LEU A 175 -4.97 2.52 5.84
C LEU A 175 -4.80 3.73 4.92
N LEU A 176 -3.69 4.44 5.07
CA LEU A 176 -3.29 5.55 4.22
C LEU A 176 -1.93 5.23 3.63
N LEU A 177 -1.78 5.39 2.31
CA LEU A 177 -0.49 5.36 1.63
C LEU A 177 -0.12 6.76 1.19
N SER A 178 1.01 7.25 1.69
CA SER A 178 1.58 8.53 1.29
C SER A 178 2.66 8.34 0.23
N THR A 179 2.57 9.13 -0.83
CA THR A 179 3.57 9.15 -1.89
C THR A 179 3.91 10.58 -2.24
N ILE A 180 5.18 10.94 -2.10
CA ILE A 180 5.70 12.26 -2.49
C ILE A 180 6.25 12.13 -3.90
N LEU A 181 5.79 12.99 -4.81
CA LEU A 181 6.22 13.04 -6.21
C LEU A 181 6.62 14.46 -6.59
N THR A 182 7.50 14.58 -7.59
CA THR A 182 7.79 15.89 -8.20
C THR A 182 6.63 16.34 -9.09
N LYS A 183 6.54 17.65 -9.39
CA LYS A 183 5.55 18.20 -10.33
C LYS A 183 5.52 17.43 -11.65
N SER A 184 6.69 17.22 -12.26
CA SER A 184 6.86 16.48 -13.51
C SER A 184 6.30 15.06 -13.43
N GLN A 185 6.70 14.28 -12.41
CA GLN A 185 6.21 12.90 -12.21
C GLN A 185 4.69 12.85 -12.02
N LEU A 186 4.14 13.81 -11.27
CA LEU A 186 2.71 13.87 -11.02
C LEU A 186 1.90 14.15 -12.30
N LEU A 187 2.38 15.05 -13.15
CA LEU A 187 1.74 15.38 -14.42
C LEU A 187 1.84 14.24 -15.44
N ASP A 188 2.96 13.50 -15.44
CA ASP A 188 3.13 12.33 -16.29
C ASP A 188 2.15 11.20 -15.90
N LEU A 189 1.94 10.98 -14.60
CA LEU A 189 1.02 9.96 -14.08
C LEU A 189 -0.45 10.38 -14.20
N TYR A 190 -0.75 11.66 -13.97
CA TYR A 190 -2.10 12.20 -13.99
C TYR A 190 -2.19 13.43 -14.91
N PRO A 191 -2.26 13.23 -16.25
CA PRO A 191 -2.34 14.33 -17.20
C PRO A 191 -3.56 15.24 -17.00
N SER A 192 -4.63 14.73 -16.38
CA SER A 192 -5.82 15.52 -16.03
C SER A 192 -5.55 16.62 -15.00
N LEU A 193 -4.42 16.57 -14.28
CA LEU A 193 -4.07 17.55 -13.26
C LEU A 193 -3.38 18.79 -13.83
N ILE A 194 -3.00 18.80 -15.11
CA ILE A 194 -2.27 19.91 -15.76
C ILE A 194 -3.00 21.25 -15.57
N GLU A 195 -4.34 21.24 -15.60
CA GLU A 195 -5.14 22.47 -15.49
C GLU A 195 -5.25 23.01 -14.05
N PHE A 196 -5.11 22.14 -13.04
CA PHE A 196 -5.38 22.47 -11.63
C PHE A 196 -4.11 22.52 -10.78
N ILE A 197 -2.96 22.11 -11.31
CA ILE A 197 -1.71 21.97 -10.55
C ILE A 197 -1.25 23.29 -9.92
N ASP A 198 -1.50 24.43 -10.56
CA ASP A 198 -1.08 25.73 -10.06
C ASP A 198 -1.96 26.24 -8.90
N GLU A 199 -3.11 25.61 -8.65
CA GLU A 199 -3.96 25.88 -7.48
C GLU A 199 -3.58 25.02 -6.26
N ILE A 200 -2.76 23.99 -6.46
CA ILE A 200 -2.32 23.09 -5.41
C ILE A 200 -1.05 23.66 -4.80
N GLU A 201 -1.08 23.93 -3.50
CA GLU A 201 0.11 24.36 -2.77
C GLU A 201 1.14 23.21 -2.72
N PRO A 202 2.39 23.44 -3.17
CA PRO A 202 3.45 22.46 -3.02
C PRO A 202 3.78 22.25 -1.54
N MET A 203 4.23 21.05 -1.22
CA MET A 203 4.64 20.65 0.11
C MET A 203 6.16 20.51 0.14
N ASP A 204 6.84 21.54 0.64
CA ASP A 204 8.31 21.55 0.65
C ASP A 204 8.92 21.02 1.97
N ASP A 205 8.17 21.04 3.07
CA ASP A 205 8.73 20.80 4.43
C ASP A 205 8.33 19.47 5.09
N GLU A 206 7.35 18.72 4.55
CA GLU A 206 6.82 17.50 5.16
C GLU A 206 7.29 16.23 4.43
N GLU A 207 8.28 15.54 4.99
CA GLU A 207 8.83 14.28 4.47
C GLU A 207 8.22 13.04 5.17
N ASP A 208 8.12 11.92 4.46
CA ASP A 208 7.72 10.63 5.05
C ASP A 208 8.90 9.90 5.69
N TYR A 209 10.10 10.03 5.10
CA TYR A 209 11.29 9.36 5.59
C TYR A 209 12.01 10.22 6.64
N PRO A 210 12.12 9.78 7.90
CA PRO A 210 12.74 10.57 8.96
C PRO A 210 14.25 10.78 8.73
N SER A 211 14.74 11.96 9.12
CA SER A 211 16.16 12.30 9.01
C SER A 211 16.99 11.56 10.07
N SER A 212 18.22 11.21 9.72
CA SER A 212 19.15 10.56 10.66
C SER A 212 19.61 11.53 11.74
N SER A 213 19.57 11.08 12.99
CA SER A 213 20.17 11.78 14.14
C SER A 213 21.66 11.46 14.31
N LYS A 214 22.17 10.44 13.61
CA LYS A 214 23.51 9.86 13.83
C LYS A 214 24.56 10.50 12.93
N LYS A 215 25.81 10.46 13.38
CA LYS A 215 26.97 10.85 12.57
C LYS A 215 27.15 9.81 11.48
N ASN A 216 27.07 10.25 10.22
CA ASN A 216 27.36 9.36 9.09
C ASN A 216 28.86 9.07 9.05
N SER A 217 29.26 7.89 9.52
CA SER A 217 30.67 7.46 9.56
C SER A 217 31.14 6.85 8.25
N SER A 218 30.21 6.38 7.40
CA SER A 218 30.49 5.91 6.04
C SER A 218 29.75 6.78 5.04
N THR A 219 30.39 7.16 3.93
CA THR A 219 29.71 7.84 2.81
C THR A 219 28.90 6.81 2.03
N SER A 220 27.80 6.33 2.60
CA SER A 220 26.83 5.54 1.85
C SER A 220 25.96 6.49 1.01
N PHE A 221 26.01 6.32 -0.31
CA PHE A 221 25.15 7.03 -1.25
C PHE A 221 23.88 6.21 -1.46
N THR A 222 22.87 6.42 -0.63
CA THR A 222 21.52 5.90 -0.89
C THR A 222 20.72 6.92 -1.71
N PRO A 223 19.66 6.49 -2.45
CA PRO A 223 18.74 7.39 -3.12
C PRO A 223 18.19 8.51 -2.20
N ASP A 224 18.04 8.25 -0.90
CA ASP A 224 17.63 9.25 0.10
C ASP A 224 18.65 10.39 0.27
N VAL A 225 19.95 10.14 0.11
CA VAL A 225 21.01 11.17 0.22
C VAL A 225 21.07 12.07 -1.02
N VAL A 226 20.48 11.65 -2.14
CA VAL A 226 20.49 12.40 -3.41
C VAL A 226 19.14 13.04 -3.75
N LYS A 227 18.10 12.82 -2.94
CA LYS A 227 16.73 13.28 -3.21
C LYS A 227 16.59 14.80 -3.37
N ASP A 228 17.43 15.56 -2.66
CA ASP A 228 17.43 17.03 -2.70
C ASP A 228 18.61 17.60 -3.51
N LYS A 229 19.35 16.75 -4.25
CA LYS A 229 20.47 17.19 -5.09
C LYS A 229 20.02 17.67 -6.48
N ASP A 230 18.75 17.52 -6.81
CA ASP A 230 18.18 18.15 -8.00
C ASP A 230 17.80 19.60 -7.65
N TYR A 231 18.66 20.53 -8.07
CA TYR A 231 18.52 21.97 -7.81
C TYR A 231 17.53 22.66 -8.77
N MET A 232 17.01 21.94 -9.77
CA MET A 232 15.97 22.43 -10.68
C MET A 232 14.61 22.13 -10.06
N GLY A 233 14.28 22.89 -9.00
CA GLY A 233 13.14 22.67 -8.12
C GLY A 233 11.79 22.66 -8.84
N ASP A 234 11.33 21.47 -9.19
CA ASP A 234 9.92 21.18 -9.32
C ASP A 234 9.37 20.99 -7.89
N GLY A 235 8.36 21.76 -7.50
CA GLY A 235 7.71 21.59 -6.19
C GLY A 235 7.28 20.14 -5.94
N LYS A 236 7.39 19.70 -4.69
CA LYS A 236 6.97 18.35 -4.26
C LYS A 236 5.48 18.33 -3.93
N TYR A 237 4.78 17.28 -4.34
CA TYR A 237 3.36 17.10 -4.08
C TYR A 237 3.13 15.75 -3.40
N ARG A 238 2.25 15.74 -2.39
CA ARG A 238 1.87 14.52 -1.68
C ARG A 238 0.55 13.98 -2.21
N ILE A 239 0.59 12.73 -2.65
CA ILE A 239 -0.57 11.91 -2.91
C ILE A 239 -0.89 11.10 -1.66
N ILE A 240 -2.16 11.14 -1.25
CA ILE A 240 -2.70 10.31 -0.18
C ILE A 240 -3.73 9.36 -0.78
N GLU A 241 -3.44 8.06 -0.72
CA GLU A 241 -4.41 7.01 -1.04
C GLU A 241 -5.02 6.48 0.26
N HIS A 242 -6.31 6.73 0.45
CA HIS A 242 -7.06 6.30 1.62
C HIS A 242 -7.89 5.06 1.34
N PHE A 243 -7.57 3.98 2.04
CA PHE A 243 -8.26 2.69 1.99
C PHE A 243 -9.24 2.60 3.17
N GLU A 244 -10.54 2.66 2.89
CA GLU A 244 -11.60 2.58 3.91
C GLU A 244 -12.55 1.40 3.67
N LYS A 245 -13.11 0.85 4.76
CA LYS A 245 -14.14 -0.20 4.68
C LYS A 245 -15.52 0.41 4.53
N ILE A 246 -16.17 0.13 3.40
CA ILE A 246 -17.56 0.55 3.13
C ILE A 246 -18.50 -0.64 3.02
N LYS A 247 -19.77 -0.43 3.35
CA LYS A 247 -20.85 -1.41 3.12
C LYS A 247 -21.46 -1.14 1.75
N VAL A 248 -21.40 -2.13 0.87
CA VAL A 248 -21.94 -2.06 -0.49
C VAL A 248 -23.09 -3.06 -0.61
N PRO A 249 -24.26 -2.65 -1.15
CA PRO A 249 -25.35 -3.56 -1.43
C PRO A 249 -25.02 -4.48 -2.61
N PHE A 250 -25.16 -5.78 -2.39
CA PHE A 250 -25.16 -6.83 -3.41
C PHE A 250 -26.52 -7.50 -3.45
N TYR A 251 -26.87 -8.12 -4.57
CA TYR A 251 -28.09 -8.90 -4.70
C TYR A 251 -27.76 -10.38 -4.80
N ARG A 252 -28.33 -11.19 -3.90
CA ARG A 252 -28.32 -12.66 -4.02
C ARG A 252 -29.53 -13.07 -4.83
N ILE A 253 -29.27 -13.58 -6.03
CA ILE A 253 -30.26 -14.14 -6.94
C ILE A 253 -30.34 -15.65 -6.67
N PHE A 254 -31.53 -16.13 -6.36
CA PHE A 254 -31.86 -17.55 -6.22
C PHE A 254 -32.80 -17.96 -7.34
N ASP A 255 -32.37 -18.91 -8.17
CA ASP A 255 -33.23 -19.51 -9.18
C ASP A 255 -33.90 -20.78 -8.61
N THR A 256 -35.22 -20.70 -8.42
CA THR A 256 -36.02 -21.82 -7.87
C THR A 256 -36.06 -23.04 -8.80
N ARG A 257 -35.74 -22.89 -10.09
CA ARG A 257 -35.77 -23.98 -11.07
C ARG A 257 -34.52 -24.84 -11.02
N THR A 258 -33.37 -24.19 -10.90
CA THR A 258 -32.05 -24.84 -10.95
C THR A 258 -31.46 -25.06 -9.56
N GLY A 259 -31.99 -24.38 -8.53
CA GLY A 259 -31.39 -24.32 -7.20
C GLY A 259 -30.06 -23.57 -7.18
N ALA A 260 -29.72 -22.87 -8.26
CA ALA A 260 -28.47 -22.14 -8.38
C ALA A 260 -28.57 -20.79 -7.67
N GLU A 261 -27.49 -20.45 -6.97
CA GLU A 261 -27.33 -19.18 -6.27
C GLU A 261 -26.22 -18.37 -6.90
N LYS A 262 -26.49 -17.08 -7.12
CA LYS A 262 -25.49 -16.15 -7.61
C LYS A 262 -25.58 -14.82 -6.88
N ILE A 263 -24.44 -14.34 -6.40
CA ILE A 263 -24.32 -12.99 -5.82
C ILE A 263 -23.82 -12.07 -6.93
N VAL A 264 -24.53 -10.97 -7.15
CA VAL A 264 -24.25 -10.02 -8.22
C VAL A 264 -24.22 -8.58 -7.70
N THR A 265 -23.47 -7.72 -8.40
CA THR A 265 -23.48 -6.27 -8.14
C THR A 265 -24.81 -5.65 -8.59
N ILE A 266 -25.07 -4.41 -8.17
CA ILE A 266 -26.27 -3.65 -8.59
C ILE A 266 -26.36 -3.58 -10.12
N GLU A 267 -25.27 -3.23 -10.80
CA GLU A 267 -25.23 -3.11 -12.26
C GLU A 267 -25.52 -4.44 -12.97
N GLN A 268 -25.02 -5.54 -12.43
CA GLN A 268 -25.29 -6.87 -12.96
C GLN A 268 -26.74 -7.29 -12.68
N PHE A 269 -27.26 -6.93 -11.51
CA PHE A 269 -28.65 -7.17 -11.16
C PHE A 269 -29.58 -6.43 -12.11
N GLU A 270 -29.33 -5.16 -12.42
CA GLU A 270 -30.13 -4.37 -13.36
C GLU A 270 -30.18 -5.01 -14.75
N LYS A 271 -29.03 -5.47 -15.27
CA LYS A 271 -28.97 -6.20 -16.55
C LYS A 271 -29.77 -7.49 -16.50
N ILE A 272 -29.60 -8.30 -15.45
CA ILE A 272 -30.31 -9.58 -15.29
C ILE A 272 -31.82 -9.35 -15.11
N ALA A 273 -32.21 -8.31 -14.39
CA ALA A 273 -33.60 -7.92 -14.17
C ALA A 273 -34.26 -7.46 -15.46
N GLN A 274 -33.55 -6.72 -16.32
CA GLN A 274 -34.04 -6.34 -17.64
C GLN A 274 -34.19 -7.55 -18.57
N GLU A 275 -33.21 -8.46 -18.60
CA GLU A 275 -33.24 -9.63 -19.47
C GLU A 275 -34.26 -10.70 -19.03
N ASN A 276 -34.51 -10.82 -17.72
CA ASN A 276 -35.35 -11.88 -17.14
C ASN A 276 -36.59 -11.33 -16.41
N ALA A 277 -37.12 -10.18 -16.82
CA ALA A 277 -38.24 -9.52 -16.15
C ALA A 277 -39.45 -10.46 -15.90
N GLU A 278 -39.83 -11.28 -16.89
CA GLU A 278 -40.92 -12.25 -16.74
C GLU A 278 -40.65 -13.33 -15.68
N ALA A 279 -39.38 -13.71 -15.47
CA ALA A 279 -39.01 -14.75 -14.51
C ALA A 279 -39.08 -14.23 -13.06
N PHE A 280 -38.78 -12.94 -12.86
CA PHE A 280 -38.97 -12.24 -11.59
C PHE A 280 -40.46 -12.04 -11.29
N GLU A 281 -41.27 -11.61 -12.28
CA GLU A 281 -42.72 -11.44 -12.10
C GLU A 281 -43.45 -12.75 -11.78
N LYS A 282 -43.02 -13.86 -12.38
CA LYS A 282 -43.56 -15.21 -12.12
C LYS A 282 -43.03 -15.82 -10.82
N GLY A 283 -42.17 -15.13 -10.06
CA GLY A 283 -41.62 -15.60 -8.79
C GLY A 283 -40.64 -16.78 -8.91
N LEU A 284 -40.17 -17.06 -10.13
CA LEU A 284 -39.22 -18.16 -10.40
C LEU A 284 -37.80 -17.78 -9.99
N VAL A 285 -37.49 -16.49 -9.98
CA VAL A 285 -36.21 -15.94 -9.53
C VAL A 285 -36.48 -14.99 -8.37
N GLN A 286 -35.79 -15.21 -7.25
CA GLN A 286 -35.89 -14.37 -6.06
C GLN A 286 -34.61 -13.56 -5.90
N ALA A 287 -34.74 -12.27 -5.59
CA ALA A 287 -33.60 -11.40 -5.28
C ALA A 287 -33.69 -10.94 -3.82
N LEU A 288 -32.59 -11.10 -3.09
CA LEU A 288 -32.43 -10.60 -1.73
C LEU A 288 -31.25 -9.62 -1.69
N GLU A 289 -31.45 -8.43 -1.16
CA GLU A 289 -30.37 -7.48 -0.91
C GLU A 289 -29.52 -7.94 0.28
N VAL A 290 -28.21 -8.01 0.09
CA VAL A 290 -27.21 -8.41 1.07
C VAL A 290 -26.10 -7.37 1.11
N GLN A 291 -25.83 -6.84 2.30
CA GLN A 291 -24.75 -5.87 2.50
C GLN A 291 -23.40 -6.59 2.67
N GLN A 292 -22.42 -6.26 1.83
CA GLN A 292 -21.06 -6.81 1.94
C GLN A 292 -20.05 -5.69 2.21
N THR A 293 -19.03 -5.99 3.04
CA THR A 293 -17.91 -5.06 3.25
C THR A 293 -16.98 -5.10 2.04
N ARG A 294 -16.64 -3.93 1.50
CA ARG A 294 -15.64 -3.74 0.44
C ARG A 294 -14.67 -2.63 0.81
N ILE A 295 -13.47 -2.68 0.23
CA ILE A 295 -12.48 -1.63 0.40
C ILE A 295 -12.69 -0.56 -0.68
N LYS A 296 -12.85 0.68 -0.26
CA LYS A 296 -12.85 1.86 -1.13
C LYS A 296 -11.50 2.55 -1.04
N ILE A 297 -10.93 2.86 -2.20
CA ILE A 297 -9.74 3.69 -2.36
C ILE A 297 -10.19 5.09 -2.76
N THR A 298 -9.74 6.09 -2.02
CA THR A 298 -9.86 7.49 -2.40
C THR A 298 -8.44 8.05 -2.54
N CYS A 299 -8.04 8.39 -3.76
CA CYS A 299 -6.74 8.99 -4.05
C CYS A 299 -6.89 10.51 -4.17
N SER A 300 -6.08 11.25 -3.42
CA SER A 300 -6.20 12.70 -3.30
C SER A 300 -4.85 13.41 -3.31
N VAL A 301 -4.84 14.64 -3.84
CA VAL A 301 -3.70 15.56 -3.85
C VAL A 301 -4.20 16.95 -3.47
N GLY A 302 -3.66 17.53 -2.41
CA GLY A 302 -4.15 18.80 -1.87
C GLY A 302 -5.64 18.73 -1.57
N SER A 303 -6.42 19.59 -2.21
CA SER A 303 -7.89 19.66 -2.07
C SER A 303 -8.65 18.90 -3.17
N TYR A 304 -7.94 18.17 -4.04
CA TYR A 304 -8.51 17.48 -5.20
C TYR A 304 -8.51 15.96 -5.02
N VAL A 305 -9.61 15.32 -5.42
CA VAL A 305 -9.69 13.86 -5.53
C VAL A 305 -9.29 13.47 -6.95
N LEU A 306 -8.23 12.66 -7.09
CA LEU A 306 -7.76 12.17 -8.38
C LEU A 306 -8.68 11.07 -8.91
N TYR A 307 -8.93 10.05 -8.08
CA TYR A 307 -9.83 8.96 -8.42
C TYR A 307 -10.42 8.32 -7.16
N GLU A 308 -11.59 7.72 -7.35
CA GLU A 308 -12.26 6.91 -6.33
C GLU A 308 -12.59 5.54 -6.94
N ARG A 309 -12.24 4.47 -6.24
CA ARG A 309 -12.51 3.10 -6.70
C ARG A 309 -12.89 2.18 -5.56
N VAL A 310 -13.96 1.44 -5.73
CA VAL A 310 -14.31 0.33 -4.84
C VAL A 310 -13.67 -0.95 -5.36
N LEU A 311 -12.80 -1.55 -4.56
CA LEU A 311 -12.18 -2.83 -4.88
C LEU A 311 -13.14 -3.98 -4.59
N ASN A 312 -13.05 -5.04 -5.41
CA ASN A 312 -13.81 -6.27 -5.21
C ASN A 312 -13.15 -7.19 -4.17
N THR A 313 -12.62 -6.62 -3.09
CA THR A 313 -12.03 -7.34 -1.95
C THR A 313 -12.56 -6.74 -0.65
N ASN A 314 -12.62 -7.55 0.39
CA ASN A 314 -12.94 -7.15 1.77
C ASN A 314 -11.68 -7.01 2.64
N ALA A 315 -10.53 -7.51 2.16
CA ALA A 315 -9.22 -7.37 2.80
C ALA A 315 -8.46 -6.20 2.20
N TYR A 316 -7.64 -5.53 3.01
CA TYR A 316 -6.80 -4.43 2.54
C TYR A 316 -5.76 -4.93 1.52
N PRO A 317 -5.48 -4.15 0.45
CA PRO A 317 -4.49 -4.51 -0.56
C PRO A 317 -3.04 -4.33 -0.08
N ILE A 318 -2.84 -3.63 1.05
CA ILE A 318 -1.54 -3.45 1.70
C ILE A 318 -1.44 -4.49 2.82
N ILE A 319 -0.51 -5.42 2.68
CA ILE A 319 -0.35 -6.60 3.54
C ILE A 319 0.98 -6.51 4.27
N PRO A 320 1.00 -6.48 5.61
CA PRO A 320 2.24 -6.52 6.36
C PRO A 320 2.90 -7.90 6.27
N VAL A 321 4.23 -7.91 6.20
CA VAL A 321 5.05 -9.11 6.33
C VAL A 321 5.08 -9.50 7.81
N PRO A 322 4.70 -10.73 8.16
CA PRO A 322 4.70 -11.20 9.53
C PRO A 322 6.12 -11.33 10.08
#